data_AF-A0A953K2S1-F1
#
_entry.id   AF-A0A953K2S1-F1
#
_cell.length_a   1.000
_cell.length_b   1.000
_cell.length_c   1.000
_cell.angle_alpha   90.00
_cell.angle_beta   90.00
_cell.angle_gamma   90.00
#
_symmetry.space_group_name_H-M   'P 1'
#
loop_
_entity.id
_entity.type
_entity.pdbx_description
1 polymer ?
#
loop_
_entity_poly.entity_id
_entity_poly.type
_entity_poly.pdbx_seq_one_letter_code
_entity_poly.pdbx_strand_id
1 'polypeptide(L)'
;MTLTDRFLQARHWQLFLLAFGIPILFQFFIMGSVLTGIGSGTRPDKSVILSLFSIIPIVMVISMGTMFGWFWSIVIGLQHKLPETAKIKTGTFKVLFFIPLIYLLFFLAAIGVLINGLSESMQGSDPPPPGLIIGSMLIIFPIHLFAIFCIFHSLFYVAKTIKTIELQRPTTFSDFAGEFLLIWFYFIGIWIIQPKVNRMAEGKTSSGL
;
A
#
# COMPACT_ATOMS: atom_id res chain seq x y z
N MET A 1 -11.52 -4.91 21.17
CA MET A 1 -11.51 -4.83 19.69
C MET A 1 -10.08 -4.74 19.23
N THR A 2 -9.59 -5.76 18.52
CA THR A 2 -8.22 -5.80 18.00
C THR A 2 -8.05 -4.84 16.82
N LEU A 3 -6.81 -4.51 16.46
CA LEU A 3 -6.55 -3.70 15.25
C LEU A 3 -7.12 -4.36 14.00
N THR A 4 -7.06 -5.70 13.92
CA THR A 4 -7.62 -6.47 12.81
C THR A 4 -9.12 -6.31 12.70
N ASP A 5 -9.85 -6.33 13.82
CA ASP A 5 -11.31 -6.15 13.81
C ASP A 5 -11.71 -4.77 13.24
N ARG A 6 -10.91 -3.73 13.53
CA ARG A 6 -11.18 -2.38 13.01
C ARG A 6 -11.10 -2.32 11.50
N PHE A 7 -10.09 -2.92 10.89
CA PHE A 7 -9.97 -2.99 9.43
C PHE A 7 -11.06 -3.87 8.80
N LEU A 8 -11.41 -4.99 9.43
CA LEU A 8 -12.43 -5.91 8.94
C LEU A 8 -13.84 -5.31 8.98
N GLN A 9 -14.11 -4.37 9.89
CA GLN A 9 -15.40 -3.69 10.02
C GLN A 9 -15.41 -2.28 9.42
N ALA A 10 -14.26 -1.79 8.93
CA ALA A 10 -14.17 -0.49 8.28
C ALA A 10 -15.07 -0.42 7.05
N ARG A 11 -15.63 0.75 6.77
CA ARG A 11 -16.37 0.98 5.52
C ARG A 11 -15.37 1.11 4.37
N HIS A 12 -15.73 0.62 3.18
CA HIS A 12 -14.88 0.69 1.98
C HIS A 12 -14.35 2.11 1.71
N TRP A 13 -15.17 3.14 1.92
CA TRP A 13 -14.77 4.52 1.69
C TRP A 13 -13.72 5.02 2.71
N GLN A 14 -13.69 4.50 3.95
CA GLN A 14 -12.68 4.88 4.94
C GLN A 14 -11.30 4.40 4.49
N LEU A 15 -11.22 3.15 4.05
CA LEU A 15 -10.00 2.54 3.54
C LEU A 15 -9.55 3.22 2.24
N PHE A 16 -10.50 3.52 1.35
CA PHE A 16 -10.23 4.25 0.11
C PHE A 16 -9.70 5.67 0.36
N LEU A 17 -10.31 6.43 1.27
CA LEU A 17 -9.87 7.79 1.57
C LEU A 17 -8.47 7.81 2.18
N LEU A 18 -8.17 6.89 3.10
CA LEU A 18 -6.85 6.81 3.72
C LEU A 18 -5.76 6.33 2.74
N ALA A 19 -6.08 5.37 1.87
CA ALA A 19 -5.12 4.80 0.93
C ALA A 19 -4.91 5.63 -0.34
N PHE A 20 -5.95 6.34 -0.82
CA PHE A 20 -5.90 7.08 -2.07
C PHE A 20 -6.46 8.50 -1.97
N GLY A 21 -7.53 8.73 -1.21
CA GLY A 21 -8.13 10.06 -1.10
C GLY A 21 -7.13 11.12 -0.63
N ILE A 22 -6.39 10.84 0.45
CA ILE A 22 -5.35 11.73 0.98
C ILE A 22 -4.22 11.95 -0.05
N PRO A 23 -3.58 10.90 -0.62
CA PRO A 23 -2.59 11.07 -1.68
C PRO A 23 -3.08 11.86 -2.89
N ILE A 24 -4.29 11.61 -3.36
CA ILE A 24 -4.85 12.26 -4.55
C ILE A 24 -5.09 13.75 -4.27
N LEU A 25 -5.70 14.09 -3.14
CA LEU A 25 -5.91 15.48 -2.74
C LEU A 25 -4.57 16.21 -2.57
N PHE A 26 -3.59 15.55 -1.95
CA PHE A 26 -2.24 16.08 -1.80
C PHE A 26 -1.55 16.30 -3.16
N GLN A 27 -1.71 15.36 -4.11
CA GLN A 27 -1.19 15.49 -5.46
C GLN A 27 -1.82 16.67 -6.22
N PHE A 28 -3.15 16.84 -6.13
CA PHE A 28 -3.83 17.99 -6.73
C PHE A 28 -3.38 19.31 -6.11
N PHE A 29 -3.12 19.34 -4.80
CA PHE A 29 -2.59 20.51 -4.12
C PHE A 29 -1.20 20.89 -4.63
N ILE A 30 -0.28 19.91 -4.78
CA ILE A 30 1.04 20.15 -5.37
C ILE A 30 0.92 20.63 -6.82
N MET A 31 0.09 19.98 -7.63
CA MET A 31 -0.08 20.37 -9.03
C MET A 31 -0.64 21.79 -9.15
N GLY A 32 -1.62 22.15 -8.32
CA GLY A 32 -2.20 23.50 -8.27
C GLY A 32 -1.16 24.55 -7.90
N SER A 33 -0.34 24.30 -6.87
CA SER A 33 0.68 25.26 -6.44
C SER A 33 1.74 25.50 -7.53
N VAL A 34 2.20 24.43 -8.19
CA VAL A 34 3.15 24.53 -9.30
C VAL A 34 2.56 25.30 -10.49
N LEU A 35 1.32 25.00 -10.89
CA LEU A 35 0.65 25.68 -12.00
C LEU A 35 0.45 27.18 -11.74
N THR A 36 0.09 27.57 -10.51
CA THR A 36 -0.04 28.99 -10.14
C THR A 36 1.30 29.74 -10.15
N GLY A 37 2.40 29.09 -9.75
CA GLY A 37 3.75 29.67 -9.84
C GLY A 37 4.16 29.92 -11.29
N ILE A 38 3.96 28.93 -12.17
CA ILE A 38 4.27 29.06 -13.60
C ILE A 38 3.43 30.18 -14.24
N GLY A 39 2.11 30.20 -13.99
CA GLY A 39 1.19 31.17 -14.59
C GLY A 39 1.41 32.62 -14.16
N SER A 40 2.00 32.83 -12.97
CA SER A 40 2.32 34.17 -12.45
C SER A 40 3.75 34.62 -12.79
N GLY A 41 4.55 33.78 -13.47
CA GLY A 41 5.96 34.07 -13.75
C GLY A 41 6.85 34.11 -12.49
N THR A 42 6.29 33.74 -11.33
CA THR A 42 7.04 33.67 -10.08
C THR A 42 7.63 32.27 -9.90
N ARG A 43 8.93 32.18 -9.64
CA ARG A 43 9.52 30.90 -9.22
C ARG A 43 8.84 30.48 -7.91
N PRO A 44 8.31 29.25 -7.79
CA PRO A 44 7.70 28.81 -6.55
C PRO A 44 8.74 28.93 -5.44
N ASP A 45 8.33 29.53 -4.31
CA ASP A 45 9.19 29.75 -3.17
C ASP A 45 9.84 28.41 -2.74
N LYS A 46 11.17 28.41 -2.63
CA LYS A 46 11.96 27.24 -2.23
C LYS A 46 11.48 26.67 -0.89
N SER A 47 11.03 27.53 0.02
CA SER A 47 10.52 27.12 1.33
C SER A 47 9.23 26.28 1.22
N VAL A 48 8.33 26.68 0.32
CA VAL A 48 7.07 25.98 0.03
C VAL A 48 7.36 24.63 -0.63
N ILE A 49 8.29 24.58 -1.58
CA ILE A 49 8.70 23.31 -2.22
C ILE A 49 9.24 22.32 -1.18
N LEU A 50 10.17 22.74 -0.32
CA LEU A 50 10.80 21.86 0.68
C LEU A 50 9.77 21.33 1.70
N SER A 51 8.88 22.20 2.20
CA SER A 51 7.81 21.77 3.13
C SER A 51 6.85 20.75 2.51
N LEU A 52 6.52 20.88 1.21
CA LEU A 52 5.72 19.89 0.49
C LEU A 52 6.42 18.52 0.43
N PHE A 53 7.73 18.49 0.14
CA PHE A 53 8.50 17.25 0.11
C PHE A 53 8.56 16.56 1.48
N SER A 54 8.59 17.31 2.57
CA SER A 54 8.57 16.74 3.93
C SER A 54 7.26 16.04 4.30
N ILE A 55 6.14 16.35 3.64
CA ILE A 55 4.83 15.73 3.89
C ILE A 55 4.69 14.38 3.16
N ILE A 56 5.39 14.18 2.04
CA ILE A 56 5.32 12.97 1.21
C ILE A 56 5.52 11.67 2.03
N PRO A 57 6.58 11.53 2.87
CA PRO A 57 6.78 10.35 3.70
C PRO A 57 5.58 10.01 4.58
N ILE A 58 4.93 11.02 5.17
CA ILE A 58 3.80 10.86 6.08
C ILE A 58 2.60 10.33 5.31
N VAL A 59 2.29 10.92 4.16
CA VAL A 59 1.21 10.47 3.27
C VAL A 59 1.45 9.04 2.81
N MET A 60 2.70 8.68 2.48
CA MET A 60 3.09 7.34 2.07
C MET A 60 2.89 6.31 3.19
N VAL A 61 3.27 6.64 4.43
CA VAL A 61 3.07 5.77 5.60
C VAL A 61 1.59 5.54 5.88
N ILE A 62 0.76 6.59 5.82
CA ILE A 62 -0.69 6.47 6.02
C ILE A 62 -1.29 5.56 4.95
N SER A 63 -0.91 5.76 3.69
CA SER A 63 -1.49 5.05 2.56
C SER A 63 -1.08 3.57 2.53
N MET A 64 0.22 3.31 2.62
CA MET A 64 0.76 1.95 2.64
C MET A 64 0.36 1.23 3.93
N GLY A 65 0.42 1.91 5.07
CA GLY A 65 -0.01 1.35 6.36
C GLY A 65 -1.48 0.91 6.34
N THR A 66 -2.35 1.69 5.69
CA THR A 66 -3.76 1.31 5.49
C THR A 66 -3.87 0.05 4.63
N MET A 67 -3.18 0.00 3.47
CA MET A 67 -3.25 -1.14 2.55
C MET A 67 -2.70 -2.43 3.17
N PHE A 68 -1.50 -2.37 3.76
CA PHE A 68 -0.88 -3.53 4.41
C PHE A 68 -1.62 -3.94 5.68
N GLY A 69 -2.10 -2.98 6.47
CA GLY A 69 -2.97 -3.25 7.63
C GLY A 69 -4.23 -3.99 7.23
N TRP A 70 -4.84 -3.60 6.10
CA TRP A 70 -5.99 -4.30 5.53
C TRP A 70 -5.66 -5.72 5.07
N PHE A 71 -4.56 -5.93 4.33
CA PHE A 71 -4.11 -7.26 3.91
C PHE A 71 -3.87 -8.20 5.10
N TRP A 72 -3.15 -7.71 6.12
CA TRP A 72 -2.90 -8.46 7.34
C TRP A 72 -4.19 -8.84 8.05
N SER A 73 -5.13 -7.90 8.14
CA SER A 73 -6.41 -8.11 8.82
C SER A 73 -7.25 -9.18 8.12
N ILE A 74 -7.25 -9.24 6.80
CA ILE A 74 -7.93 -10.30 6.06
C ILE A 74 -7.23 -11.65 6.28
N VAL A 75 -5.93 -11.72 6.02
CA VAL A 75 -5.22 -13.01 6.03
C VAL A 75 -5.11 -13.59 7.44
N ILE A 76 -4.82 -12.77 8.45
CA ILE A 76 -4.64 -13.21 9.83
C ILE A 76 -5.94 -13.12 10.62
N GLY A 77 -6.68 -12.01 10.51
CA GLY A 77 -7.89 -11.78 11.30
C GLY A 77 -9.02 -12.74 10.96
N LEU A 78 -9.15 -13.17 9.71
CA LEU A 78 -10.21 -14.10 9.29
C LEU A 78 -9.82 -15.59 9.32
N GLN A 79 -8.64 -15.96 9.83
CA GLN A 79 -8.23 -17.38 9.89
C GLN A 79 -9.25 -18.28 10.59
N HIS A 80 -9.89 -17.76 11.64
CA HIS A 80 -10.90 -18.49 12.41
C HIS A 80 -12.24 -18.71 11.66
N LYS A 81 -12.43 -18.07 10.50
CA LYS A 81 -13.60 -18.24 9.62
C LYS A 81 -13.34 -19.25 8.49
N LEU A 82 -12.11 -19.75 8.37
CA LEU A 82 -11.79 -20.80 7.40
C LEU A 82 -12.32 -22.15 7.90
N PRO A 83 -12.86 -22.99 7.00
CA PRO A 83 -13.26 -24.34 7.37
C PRO A 83 -12.02 -25.17 7.73
N GLU A 84 -12.20 -26.13 8.64
CA GLU A 84 -11.14 -27.03 9.10
C GLU A 84 -10.43 -27.77 7.95
N THR A 85 -11.17 -28.10 6.90
CA THR A 85 -10.68 -28.80 5.70
C THR A 85 -9.82 -27.91 4.78
N ALA A 86 -9.83 -26.58 4.96
CA ALA A 86 -9.15 -25.63 4.08
C ALA A 86 -8.33 -24.56 4.83
N LYS A 87 -7.77 -24.92 6.00
CA LYS A 87 -6.88 -24.01 6.73
C LYS A 87 -5.67 -23.59 5.88
N ILE A 88 -5.41 -22.28 5.87
CA ILE A 88 -4.31 -21.69 5.09
C ILE A 88 -3.08 -21.56 6.00
N LYS A 89 -1.95 -22.14 5.60
CA LYS A 89 -0.68 -21.98 6.33
C LYS A 89 -0.17 -20.55 6.16
N THR A 90 -0.15 -19.76 7.24
CA THR A 90 0.22 -18.32 7.18
C THR A 90 1.71 -18.03 7.39
N GLY A 91 2.55 -19.05 7.63
CA GLY A 91 3.98 -18.86 7.93
C GLY A 91 4.72 -18.09 6.83
N THR A 92 4.64 -18.56 5.58
CA THR A 92 5.27 -17.92 4.42
C THR A 92 4.72 -16.51 4.17
N PHE A 93 3.40 -16.33 4.35
CA PHE A 93 2.77 -15.00 4.27
C PHE A 93 3.42 -14.03 5.27
N LYS A 94 3.52 -14.40 6.55
CA LYS A 94 4.08 -13.52 7.58
C LYS A 94 5.50 -13.08 7.23
N VAL A 95 6.36 -13.99 6.79
CA VAL A 95 7.76 -13.67 6.43
C VAL A 95 7.82 -12.72 5.23
N LEU A 96 7.17 -13.08 4.11
CA LEU A 96 7.24 -12.28 2.88
C LEU A 96 6.49 -10.95 3.01
N PHE A 97 5.47 -10.86 3.87
CA PHE A 97 4.70 -9.64 4.11
C PHE A 97 5.54 -8.51 4.75
N PHE A 98 6.48 -8.84 5.64
CA PHE A 98 7.31 -7.82 6.29
C PHE A 98 8.43 -7.29 5.39
N ILE A 99 8.80 -8.00 4.32
CA ILE A 99 9.88 -7.58 3.41
C ILE A 99 9.54 -6.24 2.72
N PRO A 100 8.36 -6.04 2.08
CA PRO A 100 7.95 -4.74 1.56
C PRO A 100 7.88 -3.63 2.60
N LEU A 101 7.53 -3.95 3.85
CA LEU A 101 7.47 -2.97 4.94
C LEU A 101 8.87 -2.51 5.37
N ILE A 102 9.83 -3.43 5.48
CA ILE A 102 11.23 -3.10 5.75
C ILE A 102 11.81 -2.30 4.59
N TYR A 103 11.52 -2.71 3.35
CA TYR A 103 11.90 -1.97 2.16
C TYR A 103 11.32 -0.54 2.14
N LEU A 104 10.05 -0.38 2.53
CA LEU A 104 9.42 0.93 2.68
C LEU A 104 10.17 1.81 3.70
N LEU A 105 10.55 1.26 4.86
CA LEU A 105 11.34 2.02 5.85
C LEU A 105 12.69 2.47 5.30
N PHE A 106 13.40 1.58 4.59
CA PHE A 106 14.65 1.93 3.92
C PHE A 106 14.45 3.03 2.86
N PHE A 107 13.38 2.92 2.07
CA PHE A 107 13.01 3.90 1.06
C PHE A 107 12.68 5.27 1.67
N LEU A 108 11.93 5.31 2.78
CA LEU A 108 11.63 6.55 3.50
C LEU A 108 12.89 7.20 4.08
N ALA A 109 13.82 6.41 4.63
CA ALA A 109 15.11 6.91 5.09
C ALA A 109 15.95 7.49 3.94
N ALA A 110 15.99 6.81 2.79
CA ALA A 110 16.68 7.29 1.60
C ALA A 110 16.09 8.62 1.08
N ILE A 111 14.76 8.76 1.07
CA ILE A 111 14.10 10.04 0.74
C ILE A 111 14.50 11.12 1.74
N GLY A 112 14.55 10.82 3.03
CA GLY A 112 15.00 11.79 4.05
C GLY A 112 16.42 12.30 3.79
N VAL A 113 17.35 11.41 3.47
CA VAL A 113 18.73 11.79 3.07
C VAL A 113 18.72 12.64 1.81
N LEU A 114 17.93 12.26 0.80
CA LEU A 114 17.82 13.00 -0.45
C LEU A 114 17.27 14.41 -0.25
N ILE A 115 16.24 14.60 0.57
CA ILE A 115 15.66 15.92 0.85
C ILE A 115 16.69 16.84 1.52
N ASN A 116 17.47 16.31 2.47
CA ASN A 116 18.55 17.08 3.10
C ASN A 116 19.64 17.44 2.08
N GLY A 117 20.09 16.50 1.25
CA GLY A 117 21.07 16.76 0.19
C GLY A 117 20.55 17.67 -0.93
N LEU A 118 19.24 17.66 -1.20
CA LEU A 118 18.60 18.60 -2.13
C LEU A 118 18.65 20.03 -1.58
N SER A 119 18.41 20.20 -0.28
CA SER A 119 18.56 21.50 0.39
C SER A 119 19.97 22.07 0.24
N GLU A 120 21.00 21.22 0.31
CA GLU A 120 22.39 21.60 0.10
C GLU A 120 22.70 21.92 -1.38
N SER A 121 22.22 21.11 -2.33
CA SER A 121 22.43 21.38 -3.77
C SER A 121 21.71 22.63 -4.28
N MET A 122 20.55 22.96 -3.70
CA MET A 122 19.85 24.23 -3.97
C MET A 122 20.60 25.48 -3.41
N GLN A 123 21.67 25.28 -2.64
CA GLN A 123 22.62 26.30 -2.16
C GLN A 123 23.91 26.39 -3.00
N GLY A 124 24.03 25.61 -4.09
CA GLY A 124 25.10 25.77 -5.09
C GLY A 124 26.22 24.73 -5.04
N SER A 125 26.01 23.57 -4.43
CA SER A 125 26.98 22.46 -4.50
C SER A 125 26.93 21.72 -5.83
N ASP A 126 28.08 21.17 -6.22
CA ASP A 126 28.25 20.37 -7.44
C ASP A 126 27.28 19.18 -7.47
N PRO A 127 26.78 18.79 -8.67
CA PRO A 127 25.90 17.65 -8.79
C PRO A 127 26.58 16.37 -8.27
N PRO A 128 25.83 15.44 -7.66
CA PRO A 128 26.38 14.20 -7.17
C PRO A 128 27.05 13.40 -8.30
N PRO A 129 28.19 12.73 -8.05
CA PRO A 129 28.92 11.95 -9.05
C PRO A 129 28.00 10.95 -9.78
N PRO A 130 28.00 10.92 -11.12
CA PRO A 130 27.15 10.01 -11.90
C PRO A 130 27.32 8.54 -11.53
N GLY A 131 28.53 8.13 -11.13
CA GLY A 131 28.83 6.77 -10.69
C GLY A 131 28.10 6.34 -9.41
N LEU A 132 27.83 7.27 -8.49
CA LEU A 132 27.04 6.99 -7.27
C LEU A 132 25.56 6.78 -7.60
N ILE A 133 25.01 7.58 -8.53
CA ILE A 133 23.63 7.45 -8.98
C ILE A 133 23.44 6.09 -9.67
N ILE A 134 24.27 5.77 -10.67
CA ILE A 134 24.19 4.51 -11.43
C ILE A 134 24.41 3.30 -10.51
N GLY A 135 25.41 3.36 -9.62
CA GLY A 135 25.67 2.30 -8.64
C GLY A 135 24.50 2.05 -7.69
N SER A 136 23.85 3.12 -7.21
CA SER A 136 22.67 2.99 -6.34
C SER A 136 21.47 2.36 -7.06
N MET A 137 21.24 2.68 -8.34
CA MET A 137 20.14 2.11 -9.12
C MET A 137 20.31 0.60 -9.36
N LEU A 138 21.54 0.12 -9.59
CA LEU A 138 21.82 -1.31 -9.78
C LEU A 138 21.48 -2.17 -8.54
N ILE A 139 21.55 -1.59 -7.35
CA ILE A 139 21.23 -2.27 -6.09
C ILE A 139 19.75 -2.10 -5.73
N ILE A 140 19.22 -0.88 -5.87
CA ILE A 140 17.84 -0.56 -5.50
C ILE A 140 16.84 -1.30 -6.40
N PHE A 141 17.12 -1.40 -7.70
CA PHE A 141 16.17 -1.97 -8.66
C PHE A 141 15.84 -3.46 -8.39
N PRO A 142 16.81 -4.38 -8.19
CA PRO A 142 16.50 -5.76 -7.83
C PRO A 142 15.74 -5.88 -6.50
N ILE A 143 16.12 -5.10 -5.49
CA ILE A 143 15.45 -5.10 -4.19
C ILE A 143 13.99 -4.63 -4.34
N HIS A 144 13.76 -3.59 -5.14
CA HIS A 144 12.42 -3.11 -5.44
C HIS A 144 11.58 -4.16 -6.15
N LEU A 145 12.15 -4.84 -7.17
CA LEU A 145 11.45 -5.90 -7.89
C LEU A 145 11.07 -7.07 -6.98
N PHE A 146 11.96 -7.43 -6.05
CA PHE A 146 11.66 -8.45 -5.05
C PHE A 146 10.58 -8.02 -4.06
N ALA A 147 10.55 -6.73 -3.67
CA ALA A 147 9.47 -6.17 -2.85
C ALA A 147 8.12 -6.24 -3.60
N ILE A 148 8.10 -5.92 -4.90
CA ILE A 148 6.91 -6.09 -5.76
C ILE A 148 6.45 -7.55 -5.75
N PHE A 149 7.36 -8.51 -5.94
CA PHE A 149 7.03 -9.93 -5.86
C PHE A 149 6.37 -10.30 -4.51
N CYS A 150 6.90 -9.81 -3.40
CA CYS A 150 6.34 -10.03 -2.06
C CYS A 150 4.95 -9.39 -1.88
N ILE A 151 4.70 -8.25 -2.52
CA ILE A 151 3.37 -7.63 -2.57
C ILE A 151 2.40 -8.54 -3.32
N PHE A 152 2.75 -9.01 -4.53
CA PHE A 152 1.91 -9.95 -5.30
C PHE A 152 1.63 -11.24 -4.53
N HIS A 153 2.62 -11.78 -3.83
CA HIS A 153 2.43 -12.91 -2.92
C HIS A 153 1.40 -12.58 -1.81
N SER A 154 1.44 -11.38 -1.23
CA SER A 154 0.45 -10.94 -0.25
C SER A 154 -0.96 -10.84 -0.84
N LEU A 155 -1.10 -10.27 -2.04
CA LEU A 155 -2.37 -10.20 -2.78
C LEU A 155 -2.97 -11.59 -3.01
N PHE A 156 -2.13 -12.56 -3.38
CA PHE A 156 -2.54 -13.96 -3.55
C PHE A 156 -3.16 -14.53 -2.28
N TYR A 157 -2.53 -14.32 -1.12
CA TYR A 157 -3.05 -14.81 0.17
C TYR A 157 -4.35 -14.11 0.56
N VAL A 158 -4.48 -12.81 0.33
CA VAL A 158 -5.70 -12.06 0.61
C VAL A 158 -6.86 -12.59 -0.23
N ALA A 159 -6.67 -12.70 -1.55
CA ALA A 159 -7.67 -13.22 -2.48
C ALA A 159 -8.09 -14.65 -2.13
N LYS A 160 -7.10 -15.52 -1.89
CA LYS A 160 -7.33 -16.92 -1.50
C LYS A 160 -8.11 -17.01 -0.20
N THR A 161 -7.78 -16.20 0.80
CA THR A 161 -8.46 -16.19 2.11
C THR A 161 -9.93 -15.82 1.94
N ILE A 162 -10.22 -14.71 1.24
CA ILE A 162 -11.59 -14.27 0.96
C ILE A 162 -12.37 -15.39 0.28
N LYS A 163 -11.82 -15.98 -0.78
CA LYS A 163 -12.56 -16.97 -1.55
C LYS A 163 -12.75 -18.31 -0.84
N THR A 164 -11.77 -18.72 -0.03
CA THR A 164 -11.89 -19.93 0.78
C THR A 164 -13.00 -19.78 1.83
N ILE A 165 -13.15 -18.59 2.42
CA ILE A 165 -14.24 -18.30 3.35
C ILE A 165 -15.58 -18.24 2.60
N GLU A 166 -15.61 -17.66 1.40
CA GLU A 166 -16.83 -17.57 0.60
C GLU A 166 -17.36 -18.96 0.19
N LEU A 167 -16.46 -19.84 -0.25
CA LEU A 167 -16.83 -21.16 -0.78
C LEU A 167 -16.82 -22.27 0.27
N GLN A 168 -16.26 -22.03 1.46
CA GLN A 168 -16.13 -23.02 2.54
C GLN A 168 -15.51 -24.35 2.09
N ARG A 169 -14.61 -24.30 1.10
CA ARG A 169 -13.84 -25.44 0.60
C ARG A 169 -12.44 -25.00 0.17
N PRO A 170 -11.48 -25.94 0.00
CA PRO A 170 -10.21 -25.63 -0.64
C PRO A 170 -10.40 -24.98 -2.02
N THR A 171 -9.64 -23.93 -2.30
CA THR A 171 -9.70 -23.18 -3.55
C THR A 171 -8.43 -23.32 -4.38
N THR A 172 -8.62 -23.33 -5.69
CA THR A 172 -7.57 -23.23 -6.71
C THR A 172 -7.44 -21.78 -7.19
N PHE A 173 -6.36 -21.44 -7.91
CA PHE A 173 -6.15 -20.05 -8.36
C PHE A 173 -7.27 -19.54 -9.26
N SER A 174 -7.84 -20.38 -10.14
CA SER A 174 -8.96 -20.00 -10.99
C SER A 174 -10.21 -19.61 -10.18
N ASP A 175 -10.42 -20.19 -9.00
CA ASP A 175 -11.54 -19.84 -8.13
C ASP A 175 -11.46 -18.38 -7.63
N PHE A 176 -10.25 -17.82 -7.46
CA PHE A 176 -10.04 -16.49 -6.85
C PHE A 176 -9.27 -15.48 -7.70
N ALA A 177 -9.06 -15.78 -8.99
CA ALA A 177 -8.34 -14.88 -9.90
C ALA A 177 -9.03 -13.51 -10.03
N GLY A 178 -10.37 -13.49 -10.00
CA GLY A 178 -11.15 -12.25 -10.02
C GLY A 178 -10.89 -11.37 -8.79
N GLU A 179 -10.95 -11.97 -7.60
CA GLU A 179 -10.62 -11.28 -6.34
C GLU A 179 -9.17 -10.80 -6.33
N PHE A 180 -8.24 -11.59 -6.85
CA PHE A 180 -6.84 -11.18 -6.99
C PHE A 180 -6.68 -9.92 -7.85
N LEU A 181 -7.29 -9.89 -9.05
CA LEU A 181 -7.25 -8.73 -9.93
C LEU A 181 -7.92 -7.51 -9.31
N LEU A 182 -9.06 -7.69 -8.65
CA LEU A 182 -9.73 -6.60 -7.94
C LEU A 182 -8.83 -6.01 -6.84
N ILE A 183 -8.15 -6.83 -6.05
CA ILE A 183 -7.21 -6.33 -5.02
C ILE A 183 -6.04 -5.60 -5.67
N TRP A 184 -5.51 -6.12 -6.79
CA TRP A 184 -4.43 -5.47 -7.53
C TRP A 184 -4.84 -4.09 -8.01
N PHE A 185 -6.05 -3.96 -8.57
CA PHE A 185 -6.67 -2.67 -8.89
C PHE A 185 -7.41 -2.08 -7.68
N TYR A 186 -6.67 -1.91 -6.58
CA TYR A 186 -7.21 -1.57 -5.25
C TYR A 186 -8.19 -0.37 -5.26
N PHE A 187 -7.96 0.63 -6.12
CA PHE A 187 -8.82 1.81 -6.29
C PHE A 187 -10.28 1.44 -6.55
N ILE A 188 -10.53 0.42 -7.36
CA ILE A 188 -11.87 -0.10 -7.66
C ILE A 188 -12.20 -1.28 -6.74
N GLY A 189 -11.25 -2.20 -6.55
CA GLY A 189 -11.47 -3.42 -5.81
C GLY A 189 -11.95 -3.22 -4.38
N ILE A 190 -11.51 -2.16 -3.70
CA ILE A 190 -11.91 -1.93 -2.31
C ILE A 190 -13.42 -1.71 -2.16
N TRP A 191 -14.07 -1.10 -3.15
CA TRP A 191 -15.52 -0.85 -3.16
C TRP A 191 -16.32 -2.14 -3.28
N ILE A 192 -15.77 -3.15 -3.96
CA ILE A 192 -16.43 -4.43 -4.21
C ILE A 192 -16.09 -5.43 -3.10
N ILE A 193 -14.82 -5.50 -2.70
CA ILE A 193 -14.31 -6.52 -1.79
C ILE A 193 -14.62 -6.20 -0.33
N GLN A 194 -14.44 -4.95 0.10
CA GLN A 194 -14.59 -4.63 1.52
C GLN A 194 -16.01 -4.92 2.05
N PRO A 195 -17.11 -4.62 1.33
CA PRO A 195 -18.44 -5.03 1.78
C PRO A 195 -18.60 -6.55 1.94
N LYS A 196 -17.91 -7.37 1.13
CA LYS A 196 -17.88 -8.83 1.31
C LYS A 196 -17.13 -9.20 2.58
N VAL A 197 -15.96 -8.61 2.79
CA VAL A 197 -15.12 -8.81 4.00
C VAL A 197 -15.88 -8.44 5.27
N ASN A 198 -16.64 -7.33 5.27
CA ASN A 198 -17.48 -6.94 6.41
C ASN A 198 -18.50 -8.03 6.77
N ARG A 199 -19.20 -8.60 5.77
CA ARG A 199 -20.18 -9.68 5.98
C ARG A 199 -19.54 -10.94 6.56
N MET A 200 -18.35 -11.31 6.05
CA MET A 200 -17.57 -12.44 6.57
C MET A 200 -17.17 -12.23 8.03
N ALA A 201 -16.74 -11.01 8.39
CA ALA A 201 -16.38 -10.65 9.76
C ALA A 201 -17.57 -10.75 10.72
N GLU A 202 -18.77 -10.33 10.27
CA GLU A 202 -20.03 -10.46 11.02
C GLU A 202 -20.55 -11.91 11.12
N GLY A 203 -19.92 -12.88 10.44
CA GLY A 203 -20.38 -14.27 10.40
C GLY A 203 -21.57 -14.51 9.49
N LYS A 204 -21.90 -13.55 8.61
CA LYS A 204 -22.92 -13.71 7.57
C LYS A 204 -22.23 -14.26 6.31
N THR A 205 -22.08 -15.57 6.20
CA THR A 205 -21.66 -16.20 4.93
C THR A 205 -22.77 -16.08 3.89
N SER A 206 -22.38 -15.91 2.62
CA SER A 206 -23.24 -15.65 1.45
C SER A 206 -24.25 -16.76 1.08
N SER A 207 -24.50 -17.72 1.98
CA SER A 207 -25.54 -18.74 1.85
C SER A 207 -26.95 -18.23 2.22
N GLY A 208 -27.19 -16.92 2.11
CA GLY A 208 -28.43 -16.25 2.51
C GLY A 208 -28.84 -15.14 1.54
N LEU A 209 -28.73 -15.41 0.25
CA LEU A 209 -29.47 -14.72 -0.82
C LEU A 209 -30.31 -15.75 -1.56
#